data_AF-A0A8J4PXE6-F1
#
_entry.id   AF-A0A8J4PXE6-F1
#
_cell.length_a   1.000
_cell.length_b   1.000
_cell.length_c   1.000
_cell.angle_alpha   90.00
_cell.angle_beta   90.00
_cell.angle_gamma   90.00
#
_symmetry.space_group_name_H-M   'P 1'
#
loop_
_entity.id
_entity.type
_entity.pdbx_description
1 polymer ?
#
loop_
_entity_poly.entity_id
_entity_poly.type
_entity_poly.pdbx_seq_one_letter_code
_entity_poly.pdbx_strand_id
1 'polypeptide(L)'
;MTSLENDPLFYKNFSEELLKKRGGEDKQNKIVFFSVAGSHSFNLNVETSDSDYFGVYCSNIDRVLSGNNKSQTLDCHDPDYVMFEAEKFCELLYKGNPKLIEPLFSDNYCYQSNDWISLGKDRKKFISLSVIKHYISYAKIQLFDAIKAKEQSEQQQSIENVLKNLSLSSNHSHHKKLYHTLRILLETNRMIQGGEPLVYLTGPEREKIMDIRLGKSNVEHVLEEISNLFESCQKGIDRLRDSNSIQETCSVKLLSDWLVQLRVNSFIESESIKESIKFNLSTDFVLNIDGDDADQQWKKELISKFKQLMIDSGVQDGHLLMIKSSGSHLHGLNNDNKNSNSSINDWIGVYVSDTKKYLSLYTQPSRIDSINSKTIIKKSKIEINGNEPKSESTSVTYVNGIQLFEVGLFLTMLEQGNHRAIECLESKESIESVAWKELISRDINYSSLNLIVHYWGVAQGNIGKAKDTKLPLIQRQKLLYHALRLILNSKNLLESKKLLELNEQDKEKLLLLKSSDEIDIEQFNQLYNETKEIITVVGNQLSKRDDNSSKQKKQNEQNLKSSHNDWLIKLRKSLL
;
A
#
# COMPACT_ATOMS: atom_id res chain seq x y z
N MET A 1 19.77 11.74 -37.73
CA MET A 1 19.33 10.42 -37.22
C MET A 1 20.41 9.40 -37.51
N THR A 2 21.33 9.23 -36.56
CA THR A 2 22.37 8.20 -36.61
C THR A 2 21.75 6.84 -36.25
N SER A 3 22.30 5.75 -36.81
CA SER A 3 21.79 4.38 -36.72
C SER A 3 21.61 3.79 -35.29
N LEU A 4 21.96 4.53 -34.24
CA LEU A 4 21.81 4.17 -32.82
C LEU A 4 20.43 4.55 -32.24
N GLU A 5 19.72 5.52 -32.83
CA GLU A 5 18.44 6.04 -32.31
C GLU A 5 17.22 5.14 -32.58
N ASN A 6 17.42 4.01 -33.27
CA ASN A 6 16.36 3.03 -33.59
C ASN A 6 16.59 1.65 -32.94
N ASP A 7 17.55 1.52 -32.01
CA ASP A 7 17.82 0.25 -31.33
C ASP A 7 17.01 0.14 -30.01
N PRO A 8 16.05 -0.79 -29.90
CA PRO A 8 15.31 -1.02 -28.66
C PRO A 8 16.22 -1.37 -27.48
N LEU A 9 17.37 -1.99 -27.71
CA LEU A 9 18.33 -2.33 -26.66
C LEU A 9 19.01 -1.08 -26.09
N PHE A 10 19.31 -0.09 -26.93
CA PHE A 10 19.82 1.20 -26.48
C PHE A 10 18.83 1.88 -25.53
N TYR A 11 17.56 1.99 -25.92
CA TYR A 11 16.54 2.64 -25.07
C TYR A 11 16.22 1.85 -23.81
N LYS A 12 16.27 0.51 -23.88
CA LYS A 12 16.19 -0.33 -22.68
C LYS A 12 17.28 0.06 -21.68
N ASN A 13 18.54 0.06 -22.12
CA ASN A 13 19.68 0.39 -21.25
C ASN A 13 19.60 1.83 -20.74
N PHE A 14 19.28 2.79 -21.60
CA PHE A 14 19.10 4.19 -21.24
C PHE A 14 18.03 4.36 -20.15
N SER A 15 16.85 3.78 -20.34
CA SER A 15 15.77 3.86 -19.34
C SER A 15 16.12 3.17 -18.03
N GLU A 16 16.85 2.04 -18.05
CA GLU A 16 17.34 1.38 -16.84
C GLU A 16 18.42 2.20 -16.12
N GLU A 17 19.25 2.97 -16.82
CA GLU A 17 20.16 3.93 -16.20
C GLU A 17 19.42 5.10 -15.52
N LEU A 18 18.33 5.59 -16.11
CA LEU A 18 17.47 6.60 -15.48
C LEU A 18 16.86 6.07 -14.17
N LEU A 19 16.39 4.82 -14.18
CA LEU A 19 15.89 4.14 -12.97
C LEU A 19 16.96 4.03 -11.88
N LYS A 20 18.22 3.72 -12.24
CA LYS A 20 19.33 3.61 -11.28
C LYS A 20 19.69 4.95 -10.65
N LYS A 21 19.75 6.04 -11.43
CA LYS A 21 20.15 7.37 -10.95
C LYS A 21 19.22 7.93 -9.87
N ARG A 22 17.90 7.69 -9.97
CA ARG A 22 16.91 8.20 -9.01
C ARG A 22 16.37 7.16 -8.02
N GLY A 23 16.55 5.87 -8.29
CA GLY A 23 16.11 4.78 -7.41
C GLY A 23 16.93 4.64 -6.12
N GLY A 24 18.17 5.16 -6.11
CA GLY A 24 19.15 4.98 -5.03
C GLY A 24 19.61 3.53 -4.94
N GLU A 25 20.88 3.23 -5.27
CA GLU A 25 21.59 1.92 -5.19
C GLU A 25 20.90 0.63 -5.72
N ASP A 26 19.60 0.63 -6.05
CA ASP A 26 18.82 -0.54 -6.45
C ASP A 26 19.04 -0.85 -7.93
N LYS A 27 20.03 -1.71 -8.20
CA LYS A 27 20.47 -2.10 -9.55
C LYS A 27 19.47 -3.00 -10.33
N GLN A 28 18.22 -3.18 -9.89
CA GLN A 28 17.37 -4.29 -10.38
C GLN A 28 15.91 -3.92 -10.74
N ASN A 29 15.54 -2.65 -10.80
CA ASN A 29 14.25 -2.28 -11.42
C ASN A 29 14.29 -2.62 -12.92
N LYS A 30 13.18 -3.14 -13.45
CA LYS A 30 13.08 -3.56 -14.86
C LYS A 30 12.16 -2.64 -15.63
N ILE A 31 12.63 -2.13 -16.76
CA ILE A 31 11.77 -1.37 -17.67
C ILE A 31 10.79 -2.33 -18.38
N VAL A 32 9.51 -1.95 -18.40
CA VAL A 32 8.42 -2.72 -19.04
C VAL A 32 8.04 -2.08 -20.37
N PHE A 33 7.99 -0.75 -20.40
CA PHE A 33 7.69 0.06 -21.59
C PHE A 33 8.40 1.40 -21.50
N PHE A 34 8.89 1.91 -22.63
CA PHE A 34 9.50 3.22 -22.75
C PHE A 34 9.20 3.83 -24.12
N SER A 35 8.83 5.11 -24.14
CA SER A 35 8.58 5.83 -25.40
C SER A 35 8.90 7.31 -25.26
N VAL A 36 9.09 7.96 -26.41
CA VAL A 36 8.97 9.42 -26.48
C VAL A 36 7.50 9.78 -26.21
N ALA A 37 7.28 10.88 -25.51
CA ALA A 37 5.97 11.40 -25.13
C ALA A 37 5.75 12.78 -25.77
N GLY A 38 4.68 13.45 -25.32
CA GLY A 38 4.38 14.81 -25.77
C GLY A 38 4.18 14.89 -27.27
N SER A 39 4.56 15.99 -27.90
CA SER A 39 4.23 16.18 -29.31
C SER A 39 4.94 15.25 -30.29
N HIS A 40 6.05 14.66 -29.89
CA HIS A 40 6.76 13.66 -30.71
C HIS A 40 5.94 12.37 -30.85
N SER A 41 5.27 11.91 -29.78
CA SER A 41 4.43 10.71 -29.86
C SER A 41 3.26 10.90 -30.83
N PHE A 42 2.72 12.13 -30.92
CA PHE A 42 1.59 12.44 -31.79
C PHE A 42 1.95 12.81 -33.23
N ASN A 43 3.24 12.80 -33.60
CA ASN A 43 3.72 13.34 -34.88
C ASN A 43 3.37 14.83 -35.08
N LEU A 44 3.33 15.60 -33.99
CA LEU A 44 2.99 17.02 -33.97
C LEU A 44 4.17 17.91 -33.60
N ASN A 45 5.37 17.36 -33.41
CA ASN A 45 6.54 18.11 -33.01
C ASN A 45 6.98 19.12 -34.09
N VAL A 46 7.53 20.24 -33.63
CA VAL A 46 8.28 21.24 -34.39
C VAL A 46 9.73 21.25 -33.90
N GLU A 47 10.63 21.94 -34.60
CA GLU A 47 12.08 21.98 -34.28
C GLU A 47 12.39 22.38 -32.83
N THR A 48 11.57 23.23 -32.24
CA THR A 48 11.71 23.72 -30.86
C THR A 48 10.98 22.87 -29.82
N SER A 49 10.53 21.67 -30.19
CA SER A 49 9.83 20.80 -29.23
C SER A 49 10.80 20.12 -28.30
N ASP A 50 10.46 20.12 -27.02
CA ASP A 50 11.18 19.37 -26.00
C ASP A 50 10.99 17.85 -26.23
N SER A 51 12.00 17.07 -25.82
CA SER A 51 11.95 15.62 -25.82
C SER A 51 11.46 15.13 -24.45
N ASP A 52 10.16 14.83 -24.38
CA ASP A 52 9.54 14.21 -23.22
C ASP A 52 9.64 12.69 -23.32
N TYR A 53 9.84 11.99 -22.21
CA TYR A 53 9.80 10.52 -22.16
C TYR A 53 8.73 10.01 -21.20
N PHE A 54 8.11 8.89 -21.58
CA PHE A 54 7.18 8.14 -20.75
C PHE A 54 7.71 6.72 -20.53
N GLY A 55 7.57 6.20 -19.30
CA GLY A 55 7.94 4.83 -19.01
C GLY A 55 7.02 4.14 -18.00
N VAL A 56 7.04 2.81 -18.07
CA VAL A 56 6.45 1.93 -17.05
C VAL A 56 7.52 0.94 -16.64
N TYR A 57 7.71 0.78 -15.33
CA TYR A 57 8.72 -0.12 -14.78
C TYR A 57 8.14 -1.06 -13.72
N CYS A 58 8.77 -2.22 -13.56
CA CYS A 58 8.53 -3.13 -12.45
C CYS A 58 9.61 -2.92 -11.40
N SER A 59 9.21 -2.61 -10.17
CA SER A 59 10.12 -2.58 -9.03
C SER A 59 10.79 -3.95 -8.81
N ASN A 60 11.97 -3.94 -8.21
CA ASN A 60 12.61 -5.16 -7.71
C ASN A 60 11.61 -5.99 -6.88
N ILE A 61 11.46 -7.27 -7.21
CA ILE A 61 10.53 -8.18 -6.53
C ILE A 61 10.82 -8.27 -5.03
N ASP A 62 12.07 -8.25 -4.59
CA ASP A 62 12.44 -8.34 -3.17
C ASP A 62 11.92 -7.15 -2.38
N ARG A 63 11.96 -5.96 -2.99
CA ARG A 63 11.44 -4.72 -2.40
C ARG A 63 9.91 -4.72 -2.33
N VAL A 64 9.25 -5.33 -3.32
CA VAL A 64 7.80 -5.54 -3.30
C VAL A 64 7.43 -6.53 -2.18
N LEU A 65 8.12 -7.67 -2.12
CA LEU A 65 7.87 -8.73 -1.13
C LEU A 65 8.24 -8.32 0.30
N SER A 66 9.14 -7.36 0.51
CA SER A 66 9.43 -6.82 1.83
C SER A 66 8.46 -5.69 2.26
N GLY A 67 7.52 -5.29 1.40
CA GLY A 67 6.64 -4.14 1.65
C GLY A 67 7.35 -2.78 1.68
N ASN A 68 8.49 -2.62 1.00
CA ASN A 68 9.29 -1.39 0.96
C ASN A 68 9.15 -0.60 -0.37
N ASN A 69 8.06 -0.78 -1.10
CA ASN A 69 7.84 -0.12 -2.39
C ASN A 69 7.33 1.33 -2.23
N LYS A 70 8.22 2.25 -1.83
CA LYS A 70 7.87 3.64 -1.46
C LYS A 70 7.72 4.63 -2.63
N SER A 71 8.50 4.46 -3.72
CA SER A 71 8.42 5.36 -4.88
C SER A 71 7.65 4.68 -5.99
N GLN A 72 6.52 5.29 -6.37
CA GLN A 72 5.60 4.75 -7.36
C GLN A 72 5.58 5.56 -8.66
N THR A 73 6.19 6.74 -8.64
CA THR A 73 6.38 7.63 -9.80
C THR A 73 7.79 8.20 -9.73
N LEU A 74 8.49 8.21 -10.85
CA LEU A 74 9.81 8.83 -11.02
C LEU A 74 9.71 9.86 -12.13
N ASP A 75 10.14 11.09 -11.86
CA ASP A 75 10.17 12.15 -12.85
C ASP A 75 11.47 12.96 -12.75
N CYS A 76 11.84 13.62 -13.85
CA CYS A 76 12.96 14.55 -13.97
C CYS A 76 12.64 15.56 -15.09
N HIS A 77 13.37 16.69 -15.13
CA HIS A 77 13.27 17.70 -16.19
C HIS A 77 14.54 17.78 -17.06
N ASP A 78 15.56 16.98 -16.76
CA ASP A 78 16.79 16.91 -17.54
C ASP A 78 17.37 15.47 -17.54
N PRO A 79 17.10 14.67 -18.59
CA PRO A 79 16.05 14.88 -19.59
C PRO A 79 14.64 14.85 -18.96
N ASP A 80 13.63 15.41 -19.64
CA ASP A 80 12.24 15.39 -19.13
C ASP A 80 11.64 13.99 -19.28
N TYR A 81 11.29 13.35 -18.16
CA TYR A 81 10.67 12.05 -18.18
C TYR A 81 9.68 11.86 -17.03
N VAL A 82 8.71 10.98 -17.25
CA VAL A 82 7.87 10.42 -16.19
C VAL A 82 7.77 8.91 -16.34
N MET A 83 8.03 8.18 -15.26
CA MET A 83 7.97 6.72 -15.22
C MET A 83 7.12 6.25 -14.06
N PHE A 84 6.20 5.32 -14.31
CA PHE A 84 5.30 4.78 -13.29
C PHE A 84 5.69 3.35 -12.92
N GLU A 85 5.69 3.05 -11.63
CA GLU A 85 5.76 1.67 -11.15
C GLU A 85 4.48 0.93 -11.55
N ALA A 86 4.58 -0.36 -11.87
CA ALA A 86 3.50 -1.15 -12.46
C ALA A 86 2.16 -1.12 -11.70
N GLU A 87 2.16 -1.14 -10.37
CA GLU A 87 0.93 -1.03 -9.55
C GLU A 87 0.33 0.37 -9.66
N LYS A 88 1.18 1.41 -9.69
CA LYS A 88 0.72 2.80 -9.89
C LYS A 88 0.19 3.04 -11.29
N PHE A 89 0.82 2.44 -12.29
CA PHE A 89 0.34 2.43 -13.66
C PHE A 89 -1.07 1.81 -13.72
N CYS A 90 -1.28 0.64 -13.09
CA CYS A 90 -2.61 0.02 -13.03
C CYS A 90 -3.66 0.93 -12.38
N GLU A 91 -3.33 1.57 -11.25
CA GLU A 91 -4.23 2.50 -10.55
C GLU A 91 -4.67 3.66 -11.46
N LEU A 92 -3.71 4.32 -12.11
CA LEU A 92 -3.98 5.49 -12.94
C LEU A 92 -4.64 5.12 -14.27
N LEU A 93 -4.35 3.93 -14.80
CA LEU A 93 -5.03 3.36 -15.97
C LEU A 93 -6.50 3.05 -15.66
N TYR A 94 -6.79 2.49 -14.48
CA TYR A 94 -8.17 2.29 -13.99
C TYR A 94 -8.96 3.59 -13.85
N LYS A 95 -8.30 4.67 -13.41
CA LYS A 95 -8.86 6.03 -13.34
C LYS A 95 -9.02 6.70 -14.71
N GLY A 96 -8.64 6.01 -15.80
CA GLY A 96 -8.80 6.45 -17.17
C GLY A 96 -7.93 7.63 -17.58
N ASN A 97 -6.76 7.80 -16.97
CA ASN A 97 -5.86 8.91 -17.29
C ASN A 97 -5.37 8.84 -18.76
N PRO A 98 -5.63 9.86 -19.60
CA PRO A 98 -5.24 9.88 -21.01
C PRO A 98 -3.76 9.56 -21.23
N LYS A 99 -2.86 10.09 -20.39
CA LYS A 99 -1.41 9.88 -20.50
C LYS A 99 -0.99 8.42 -20.37
N LEU A 100 -1.83 7.57 -19.78
CA LEU A 100 -1.56 6.15 -19.60
C LEU A 100 -2.38 5.27 -20.55
N ILE A 101 -3.51 5.78 -21.04
CA ILE A 101 -4.31 5.14 -22.08
C ILE A 101 -3.57 5.22 -23.42
N GLU A 102 -3.10 6.40 -23.82
CA GLU A 102 -2.48 6.65 -25.12
C GLU A 102 -1.30 5.69 -25.42
N PRO A 103 -0.34 5.45 -24.50
CA PRO A 103 0.76 4.52 -24.76
C PRO A 103 0.34 3.10 -25.16
N LEU A 104 -0.85 2.62 -24.76
CA LEU A 104 -1.36 1.29 -25.12
C LEU A 104 -1.75 1.18 -26.61
N PHE A 105 -1.95 2.32 -27.28
CA PHE A 105 -2.36 2.43 -28.68
C PHE A 105 -1.28 3.07 -29.56
N SER A 106 -0.08 3.29 -29.04
CA SER A 106 1.04 3.82 -29.80
C SER A 106 1.89 2.70 -30.39
N ASP A 107 2.07 2.72 -31.71
CA ASP A 107 3.08 1.90 -32.39
C ASP A 107 4.47 2.57 -32.39
N ASN A 108 4.54 3.84 -31.99
CA ASN A 108 5.78 4.61 -31.89
C ASN A 108 6.32 4.54 -30.45
N TYR A 109 7.02 3.44 -30.14
CA TYR A 109 7.68 3.21 -28.85
C TYR A 109 9.18 3.04 -29.02
N CYS A 110 9.92 3.33 -27.95
CA CYS A 110 11.37 3.14 -27.92
C CYS A 110 11.74 1.72 -27.48
N TYR A 111 11.00 1.18 -26.50
CA TYR A 111 11.17 -0.17 -25.99
C TYR A 111 9.84 -0.72 -25.43
N GLN A 112 9.60 -2.02 -25.64
CA GLN A 112 8.54 -2.76 -24.97
C GLN A 112 9.00 -4.18 -24.60
N SER A 113 8.55 -4.65 -23.45
CA SER A 113 8.74 -6.03 -23.00
C SER A 113 7.61 -6.96 -23.47
N ASN A 114 7.81 -8.28 -23.33
CA ASN A 114 6.74 -9.26 -23.56
C ASN A 114 5.54 -9.05 -22.63
N ASP A 115 5.78 -8.59 -21.40
CA ASP A 115 4.72 -8.26 -20.45
C ASP A 115 3.85 -7.09 -20.94
N TRP A 116 4.45 -6.07 -21.56
CA TRP A 116 3.69 -4.97 -22.18
C TRP A 116 2.87 -5.45 -23.38
N ILE A 117 3.46 -6.27 -24.24
CA ILE A 117 2.74 -6.87 -25.38
C ILE A 117 1.53 -7.68 -24.91
N SER A 118 1.65 -8.38 -23.78
CA SER A 118 0.53 -9.14 -23.20
C SER A 118 -0.64 -8.24 -22.79
N LEU A 119 -0.35 -7.08 -22.18
CA LEU A 119 -1.34 -6.06 -21.85
C LEU A 119 -1.99 -5.44 -23.09
N GLY A 120 -1.18 -5.14 -24.12
CA GLY A 120 -1.63 -4.52 -25.37
C GLY A 120 -2.64 -5.36 -26.15
N LYS A 121 -2.67 -6.70 -25.97
CA LYS A 121 -3.68 -7.58 -26.57
C LYS A 121 -5.10 -7.24 -26.13
N ASP A 122 -5.23 -6.73 -24.90
CA ASP A 122 -6.50 -6.35 -24.30
C ASP A 122 -6.75 -4.84 -24.33
N ARG A 123 -5.95 -4.06 -25.08
CA ARG A 123 -5.97 -2.58 -25.02
C ARG A 123 -7.37 -1.96 -25.16
N LYS A 124 -8.20 -2.51 -26.06
CA LYS A 124 -9.59 -2.05 -26.28
C LYS A 124 -10.47 -2.18 -25.03
N LYS A 125 -10.20 -3.15 -24.17
CA LYS A 125 -10.92 -3.36 -22.89
C LYS A 125 -10.59 -2.28 -21.85
N PHE A 126 -9.63 -1.39 -22.10
CA PHE A 126 -9.39 -0.23 -21.23
C PHE A 126 -10.22 0.99 -21.63
N ILE A 127 -10.79 1.02 -22.84
CA ILE A 127 -11.73 2.07 -23.23
C ILE A 127 -13.01 1.87 -22.41
N SER A 128 -13.34 2.87 -21.60
CA SER A 128 -14.48 2.87 -20.68
C SER A 128 -15.12 4.25 -20.63
N LEU A 129 -16.32 4.35 -20.05
CA LEU A 129 -16.98 5.64 -19.88
C LEU A 129 -16.15 6.59 -19.00
N SER A 130 -15.45 6.05 -17.99
CA SER A 130 -14.51 6.81 -17.16
C SER A 130 -13.36 7.42 -17.97
N VAL A 131 -12.77 6.68 -18.90
CA VAL A 131 -11.75 7.20 -19.83
C VAL A 131 -12.30 8.35 -20.66
N ILE A 132 -13.46 8.16 -21.31
CA ILE A 132 -14.10 9.19 -22.14
C ILE A 132 -14.37 10.46 -21.32
N LYS A 133 -14.91 10.33 -20.10
CA LYS A 133 -15.14 11.46 -19.18
C LYS A 133 -13.84 12.16 -18.78
N HIS A 134 -12.75 11.41 -18.56
CA HIS A 134 -11.45 11.97 -18.21
C HIS A 134 -10.84 12.75 -19.39
N TYR A 135 -10.91 12.22 -20.62
CA TYR A 135 -10.49 12.93 -21.83
C TYR A 135 -11.24 14.27 -21.97
N ILE A 136 -12.56 14.28 -21.79
CA ILE A 136 -13.36 15.52 -21.83
C ILE A 136 -12.94 16.51 -20.74
N SER A 137 -12.74 16.04 -19.50
CA SER A 137 -12.25 16.91 -18.42
C SER A 137 -10.88 17.50 -18.74
N TYR A 138 -9.99 16.70 -19.32
CA TYR A 138 -8.66 17.16 -19.72
C TYR A 138 -8.72 18.18 -20.86
N ALA A 139 -9.57 17.96 -21.87
CA ALA A 139 -9.84 18.93 -22.94
C ALA A 139 -10.39 20.26 -22.39
N LYS A 140 -11.32 20.21 -21.42
CA LYS A 140 -11.86 21.41 -20.77
C LYS A 140 -10.78 22.24 -20.07
N ILE A 141 -9.86 21.58 -19.36
CA ILE A 141 -8.71 22.25 -18.72
C ILE A 141 -7.81 22.91 -19.76
N GLN A 142 -7.47 22.20 -20.85
CA GLN A 142 -6.64 22.79 -21.91
C GLN A 142 -7.33 23.97 -22.61
N LEU A 143 -8.65 23.91 -22.82
CA LEU A 143 -9.41 25.03 -23.37
C LEU A 143 -9.42 26.24 -22.43
N PHE A 144 -9.63 26.02 -21.13
CA PHE A 144 -9.59 27.08 -20.12
C PHE A 144 -8.23 27.78 -20.11
N ASP A 145 -7.14 27.01 -20.11
CA ASP A 145 -5.77 27.53 -20.23
C ASP A 145 -5.58 28.32 -21.53
N ALA A 146 -6.14 27.85 -22.65
CA ALA A 146 -6.02 28.51 -23.95
C ALA A 146 -6.70 29.89 -23.96
N ILE A 147 -7.92 29.99 -23.42
CA ILE A 147 -8.68 31.24 -23.34
C ILE A 147 -7.94 32.24 -22.47
N LYS A 148 -7.46 31.81 -21.29
CA LYS A 148 -6.68 32.65 -20.39
C LYS A 148 -5.40 33.18 -21.05
N ALA A 149 -4.68 32.32 -21.79
CA ALA A 149 -3.48 32.74 -22.52
C ALA A 149 -3.78 33.72 -23.67
N LYS A 150 -4.93 33.58 -24.33
CA LYS A 150 -5.40 34.53 -25.37
C LYS A 150 -5.67 35.91 -24.77
N GLU A 151 -6.47 35.98 -23.71
CA GLU A 151 -6.81 37.25 -23.03
C GLU A 151 -5.56 37.99 -22.53
N GLN A 152 -4.59 37.26 -21.97
CA GLN A 152 -3.31 37.84 -21.53
C GLN A 152 -2.50 38.42 -22.69
N SER A 153 -2.49 37.75 -23.85
CA SER A 153 -1.78 38.23 -25.04
C SER A 153 -2.43 39.49 -25.65
N GLU A 154 -3.76 39.63 -25.55
CA GLU A 154 -4.49 40.80 -26.03
C GLU A 154 -4.29 42.04 -25.13
N GLN A 155 -4.10 41.83 -23.83
CA GLN A 155 -3.85 42.90 -22.85
C GLN A 155 -2.40 43.42 -22.86
N GLN A 156 -1.43 42.67 -23.40
CA GLN A 156 0.02 42.96 -23.33
C GLN A 156 0.63 43.42 -24.67
N GLN A 157 -0.07 44.27 -25.44
CA GLN A 157 0.37 44.82 -26.73
C GLN A 157 1.53 45.85 -26.64
N SER A 158 2.67 45.49 -26.04
CA SER A 158 3.93 46.23 -26.25
C SER A 158 4.73 45.61 -27.41
N ILE A 159 5.32 46.46 -28.26
CA ILE A 159 6.05 46.08 -29.49
C ILE A 159 7.22 45.11 -29.18
N GLU A 160 7.88 45.24 -28.03
CA GLU A 160 8.96 44.33 -27.60
C GLU A 160 8.48 42.89 -27.37
N ASN A 161 7.23 42.69 -26.94
CA ASN A 161 6.68 41.36 -26.70
C ASN A 161 6.13 40.70 -27.97
N VAL A 162 5.72 41.48 -28.97
CA VAL A 162 5.36 40.95 -30.29
C VAL A 162 6.56 40.26 -30.95
N LEU A 163 7.74 40.88 -30.88
CA LEU A 163 8.99 40.28 -31.38
C LEU A 163 9.41 39.04 -30.56
N LYS A 164 9.15 39.04 -29.24
CA LYS A 164 9.40 37.89 -28.36
C LYS A 164 8.44 36.72 -28.62
N ASN A 165 7.17 37.00 -28.92
CA ASN A 165 6.14 36.01 -29.27
C ASN A 165 6.32 35.44 -30.69
N LEU A 166 6.84 36.22 -31.64
CA LEU A 166 7.26 35.74 -32.95
C LEU A 166 8.50 34.83 -32.86
N SER A 167 9.34 35.03 -31.84
CA SER A 167 10.58 34.28 -31.62
C SER A 167 10.43 33.07 -30.68
N LEU A 168 9.27 32.89 -30.03
CA LEU A 168 9.07 31.85 -29.03
C LEU A 168 7.84 31.00 -29.35
N SER A 169 8.13 29.77 -29.78
CA SER A 169 7.36 28.57 -29.47
C SER A 169 7.25 28.36 -27.94
N SER A 170 6.66 29.31 -27.23
CA SER A 170 6.53 29.21 -25.78
C SER A 170 5.57 28.06 -25.45
N ASN A 171 5.95 27.24 -24.48
CA ASN A 171 5.14 26.13 -23.96
C ASN A 171 3.76 26.58 -23.41
N HIS A 172 3.48 27.89 -23.39
CA HIS A 172 2.27 28.53 -22.89
C HIS A 172 1.44 29.28 -23.95
N SER A 173 1.80 29.20 -25.24
CA SER A 173 0.98 29.81 -26.30
C SER A 173 -0.44 29.24 -26.33
N HIS A 174 -1.43 30.10 -26.53
CA HIS A 174 -2.83 29.68 -26.69
C HIS A 174 -3.00 28.70 -27.87
N HIS A 175 -2.23 28.86 -28.95
CA HIS A 175 -2.21 27.90 -30.07
C HIS A 175 -1.78 26.49 -29.64
N LYS A 176 -0.77 26.37 -28.76
CA LYS A 176 -0.32 25.08 -28.21
C LYS A 176 -1.44 24.39 -27.44
N LYS A 177 -2.20 25.16 -26.68
CA LYS A 177 -3.32 24.67 -25.88
C LYS A 177 -4.53 24.30 -26.76
N LEU A 178 -4.84 25.11 -27.77
CA LEU A 178 -5.96 24.88 -28.70
C LEU A 178 -5.80 23.60 -29.52
N TYR A 179 -4.62 23.37 -30.14
CA TYR A 179 -4.44 22.14 -30.92
C TYR A 179 -4.55 20.90 -30.02
N HIS A 180 -4.07 21.01 -28.77
CA HIS A 180 -4.15 19.93 -27.81
C HIS A 180 -5.62 19.63 -27.46
N THR A 181 -6.41 20.66 -27.17
CA THR A 181 -7.86 20.53 -26.94
C THR A 181 -8.55 19.84 -28.12
N LEU A 182 -8.32 20.32 -29.35
CA LEU A 182 -8.94 19.76 -30.55
C LEU A 182 -8.57 18.29 -30.74
N ARG A 183 -7.28 17.95 -30.63
CA ARG A 183 -6.80 16.56 -30.69
C ARG A 183 -7.56 15.67 -29.71
N ILE A 184 -7.57 16.04 -28.43
CA ILE A 184 -8.24 15.23 -27.38
C ILE A 184 -9.72 15.02 -27.71
N LEU A 185 -10.41 16.03 -28.24
CA LEU A 185 -11.82 15.91 -28.62
C LEU A 185 -12.05 15.00 -29.83
N LEU A 186 -11.17 15.04 -30.84
CA LEU A 186 -11.22 14.12 -31.97
C LEU A 186 -11.00 12.67 -31.50
N GLU A 187 -10.03 12.44 -30.61
CA GLU A 187 -9.82 11.14 -29.94
C GLU A 187 -11.07 10.68 -29.20
N THR A 188 -11.66 11.58 -28.42
CA THR A 188 -12.86 11.29 -27.63
C THR A 188 -14.02 10.89 -28.53
N ASN A 189 -14.24 11.64 -29.61
CA ASN A 189 -15.31 11.35 -30.56
C ASN A 189 -15.09 10.01 -31.27
N ARG A 190 -13.84 9.65 -31.61
CA ARG A 190 -13.53 8.31 -32.16
C ARG A 190 -13.85 7.20 -31.16
N MET A 191 -13.46 7.34 -29.89
CA MET A 191 -13.81 6.37 -28.84
C MET A 191 -15.32 6.24 -28.62
N ILE A 192 -16.05 7.37 -28.67
CA ILE A 192 -17.53 7.37 -28.55
C ILE A 192 -18.18 6.57 -29.68
N GLN A 193 -17.59 6.58 -30.88
CA GLN A 193 -18.05 5.84 -32.05
C GLN A 193 -17.58 4.37 -32.05
N GLY A 194 -16.91 3.90 -30.99
CA GLY A 194 -16.38 2.54 -30.87
C GLY A 194 -15.00 2.34 -31.51
N GLY A 195 -14.34 3.41 -31.92
CA GLY A 195 -12.98 3.40 -32.44
C GLY A 195 -11.90 3.38 -31.35
N GLU A 196 -10.65 3.21 -31.78
CA GLU A 196 -9.46 3.32 -30.92
C GLU A 196 -8.95 4.79 -30.92
N PRO A 197 -8.31 5.25 -29.83
CA PRO A 197 -7.57 6.51 -29.88
C PRO A 197 -6.38 6.38 -30.84
N LEU A 198 -6.21 7.40 -31.68
CA LEU A 198 -5.15 7.57 -32.66
C LEU A 198 -4.04 8.41 -32.03
N VAL A 199 -2.95 7.76 -31.65
CA VAL A 199 -1.81 8.47 -31.08
C VAL A 199 -0.97 9.08 -32.19
N TYR A 200 -0.53 8.31 -33.17
CA TYR A 200 0.33 8.83 -34.23
C TYR A 200 -0.51 9.40 -35.39
N LEU A 201 -0.56 10.72 -35.53
CA LEU A 201 -1.39 11.40 -36.53
C LEU A 201 -0.69 11.46 -37.90
N THR A 202 -1.44 11.20 -38.96
CA THR A 202 -1.00 11.32 -40.37
C THR A 202 -2.09 11.95 -41.23
N GLY A 203 -1.71 12.48 -42.40
CA GLY A 203 -2.67 12.98 -43.39
C GLY A 203 -3.38 14.28 -43.00
N PRO A 204 -4.58 14.55 -43.55
CA PRO A 204 -5.25 15.86 -43.43
C PRO A 204 -5.59 16.27 -41.98
N GLU A 205 -5.94 15.30 -41.11
CA GLU A 205 -6.22 15.59 -39.70
C GLU A 205 -4.96 16.12 -38.99
N ARG A 206 -3.80 15.52 -39.26
CA ARG A 206 -2.52 15.99 -38.74
C ARG A 206 -2.21 17.40 -39.23
N GLU A 207 -2.35 17.64 -40.53
CA GLU A 207 -2.08 18.95 -41.14
C GLU A 207 -2.94 20.05 -40.52
N LYS A 208 -4.23 19.80 -40.34
CA LYS A 208 -5.15 20.71 -39.66
C LYS A 208 -4.70 21.03 -38.23
N ILE A 209 -4.34 20.01 -37.45
CA ILE A 209 -3.87 20.19 -36.06
C ILE A 209 -2.55 20.98 -36.04
N MET A 210 -1.66 20.72 -36.99
CA MET A 210 -0.40 21.45 -37.14
C MET A 210 -0.60 22.91 -37.54
N ASP A 211 -1.56 23.23 -38.40
CA ASP A 211 -1.87 24.61 -38.76
C ASP A 211 -2.35 25.42 -37.55
N ILE A 212 -3.12 24.80 -36.65
CA ILE A 212 -3.52 25.43 -35.38
C ILE A 212 -2.29 25.64 -34.50
N ARG A 213 -1.44 24.61 -34.35
CA ARG A 213 -0.21 24.69 -33.54
C ARG A 213 0.73 25.79 -34.03
N LEU A 214 0.85 25.96 -35.35
CA LEU A 214 1.70 26.94 -36.00
C LEU A 214 1.05 28.34 -36.09
N GLY A 215 -0.17 28.52 -35.57
CA GLY A 215 -0.87 29.80 -35.58
C GLY A 215 -1.38 30.25 -36.95
N LYS A 216 -1.52 29.33 -37.91
CA LYS A 216 -2.02 29.59 -39.27
C LYS A 216 -3.54 29.59 -39.35
N SER A 217 -4.21 28.99 -38.39
CA SER A 217 -5.67 28.90 -38.34
C SER A 217 -6.30 30.12 -37.65
N ASN A 218 -7.48 30.53 -38.11
CA ASN A 218 -8.29 31.54 -37.43
C ASN A 218 -8.78 31.00 -36.07
N VAL A 219 -8.50 31.74 -34.99
CA VAL A 219 -8.75 31.29 -33.62
C VAL A 219 -10.24 31.17 -33.31
N GLU A 220 -11.07 32.10 -33.79
CA GLU A 220 -12.52 32.12 -33.56
C GLU A 220 -13.18 30.87 -34.18
N HIS A 221 -12.79 30.51 -35.41
CA HIS A 221 -13.26 29.30 -36.06
C HIS A 221 -12.82 28.03 -35.32
N VAL A 222 -11.58 27.97 -34.83
CA VAL A 222 -11.10 26.84 -34.03
C VAL A 222 -11.91 26.69 -32.73
N LEU A 223 -12.23 27.80 -32.06
CA LEU A 223 -13.07 27.79 -30.85
C LEU A 223 -14.50 27.35 -31.14
N GLU A 224 -15.09 27.75 -32.27
CA GLU A 224 -16.40 27.30 -32.72
C GLU A 224 -16.40 25.78 -32.96
N GLU A 225 -15.39 25.26 -33.66
CA GLU A 225 -15.24 23.83 -33.91
C GLU A 225 -15.10 23.04 -32.60
N ILE A 226 -14.25 23.50 -31.68
CA ILE A 226 -14.08 22.90 -30.35
C ILE A 226 -15.42 22.87 -29.60
N SER A 227 -16.21 23.95 -29.66
CA SER A 227 -17.51 24.04 -29.02
C SER A 227 -18.49 23.02 -29.60
N ASN A 228 -18.55 22.90 -30.92
CA ASN A 228 -19.38 21.91 -31.62
C ASN A 228 -18.96 20.47 -31.27
N LEU A 229 -17.66 20.20 -31.16
CA LEU A 229 -17.13 18.89 -30.76
C LEU A 229 -17.46 18.55 -29.31
N PHE A 230 -17.39 19.50 -28.38
CA PHE A 230 -17.84 19.29 -27.00
C PHE A 230 -19.32 18.91 -26.94
N GLU A 231 -20.18 19.61 -27.69
CA GLU A 231 -21.61 19.30 -27.73
C GLU A 231 -21.85 17.90 -28.33
N SER A 232 -21.17 17.57 -29.43
CA SER A 232 -21.24 16.26 -30.06
C SER A 232 -20.79 15.14 -29.10
N CYS A 233 -19.65 15.33 -28.42
CA CYS A 233 -19.13 14.36 -27.45
C CYS A 233 -20.07 14.20 -26.26
N GLN A 234 -20.67 15.29 -25.76
CA GLN A 234 -21.63 15.23 -24.66
C GLN A 234 -22.87 14.41 -25.06
N LYS A 235 -23.47 14.70 -26.23
CA LYS A 235 -24.57 13.89 -26.78
C LYS A 235 -24.18 12.43 -27.00
N GLY A 236 -22.91 12.17 -27.34
CA GLY A 236 -22.37 10.82 -27.48
C GLY A 236 -22.26 10.08 -26.15
N ILE A 237 -21.76 10.75 -25.11
CA ILE A 237 -21.67 10.23 -23.74
C ILE A 237 -23.06 9.88 -23.20
N ASP A 238 -24.04 10.76 -23.40
CA ASP A 238 -25.42 10.51 -22.97
C ASP A 238 -25.99 9.27 -23.68
N ARG A 239 -25.78 9.13 -24.99
CA ARG A 239 -26.17 7.93 -25.75
C ARG A 239 -25.49 6.64 -25.25
N LEU A 240 -24.19 6.69 -24.96
CA LEU A 240 -23.46 5.53 -24.43
C LEU A 240 -23.98 5.12 -23.04
N ARG A 241 -24.25 6.09 -22.18
CA ARG A 241 -24.83 5.86 -20.85
C ARG A 241 -26.23 5.24 -20.95
N ASP A 242 -27.09 5.80 -21.80
CA ASP A 242 -28.49 5.37 -21.90
C ASP A 242 -28.62 3.99 -22.56
N SER A 243 -27.70 3.65 -23.48
CA SER A 243 -27.65 2.33 -24.13
C SER A 243 -26.90 1.26 -23.32
N ASN A 244 -26.15 1.65 -22.27
CA ASN A 244 -25.25 0.78 -21.52
C ASN A 244 -24.30 -0.06 -22.42
N SER A 245 -23.87 0.53 -23.54
CA SER A 245 -23.07 -0.12 -24.58
C SER A 245 -21.57 -0.15 -24.28
N ILE A 246 -21.14 0.56 -23.24
CA ILE A 246 -19.75 0.62 -22.76
C ILE A 246 -19.72 0.45 -21.24
N GLN A 247 -18.71 -0.25 -20.74
CA GLN A 247 -18.47 -0.39 -19.30
C GLN A 247 -18.13 0.96 -18.64
N GLU A 248 -18.51 1.16 -17.37
CA GLU A 248 -18.21 2.38 -16.63
C GLU A 248 -16.70 2.55 -16.39
N THR A 249 -16.02 1.48 -15.97
CA THR A 249 -14.57 1.42 -15.71
C THR A 249 -13.97 0.17 -16.34
N CYS A 250 -12.64 0.11 -16.46
CA CYS A 250 -11.97 -1.10 -16.96
C CYS A 250 -11.91 -2.21 -15.90
N SER A 251 -11.68 -3.44 -16.34
CA SER A 251 -11.62 -4.60 -15.44
C SER A 251 -10.39 -4.56 -14.53
N VAL A 252 -10.63 -4.38 -13.23
CA VAL A 252 -9.61 -4.50 -12.18
C VAL A 252 -8.97 -5.89 -12.19
N LYS A 253 -9.76 -6.94 -12.42
CA LYS A 253 -9.24 -8.30 -12.52
C LYS A 253 -8.17 -8.40 -13.60
N LEU A 254 -8.42 -7.82 -14.77
CA LEU A 254 -7.48 -7.83 -15.89
C LEU A 254 -6.16 -7.10 -15.55
N LEU A 255 -6.25 -5.93 -14.90
CA LEU A 255 -5.07 -5.22 -14.40
C LEU A 255 -4.31 -6.01 -13.33
N SER A 256 -5.06 -6.64 -12.43
CA SER A 256 -4.49 -7.41 -11.33
C SER A 256 -3.78 -8.67 -11.83
N ASP A 257 -4.39 -9.39 -12.77
CA ASP A 257 -3.79 -10.58 -13.39
C ASP A 257 -2.50 -10.21 -14.13
N TRP A 258 -2.51 -9.10 -14.88
CA TRP A 258 -1.31 -8.59 -15.54
C TRP A 258 -0.21 -8.21 -14.54
N LEU A 259 -0.54 -7.47 -13.48
CA LEU A 259 0.43 -7.06 -12.46
C LEU A 259 1.07 -8.27 -11.76
N VAL A 260 0.25 -9.27 -11.40
CA VAL A 260 0.74 -10.51 -10.79
C VAL A 260 1.66 -11.24 -11.76
N GLN A 261 1.26 -11.39 -13.02
CA GLN A 261 2.07 -12.10 -14.02
C GLN A 261 3.40 -11.39 -14.29
N LEU A 262 3.39 -10.05 -14.42
CA LEU A 262 4.60 -9.25 -14.58
C LEU A 262 5.59 -9.48 -13.42
N ARG A 263 5.08 -9.49 -12.18
CA ARG A 263 5.92 -9.70 -10.99
C ARG A 263 6.42 -11.14 -10.88
N VAL A 264 5.60 -12.13 -11.25
CA VAL A 264 6.00 -13.55 -11.33
C VAL A 264 7.07 -13.76 -12.41
N ASN A 265 6.92 -13.14 -13.58
CA ASN A 265 7.93 -13.20 -14.64
C ASN A 265 9.24 -12.56 -14.18
N SER A 266 9.15 -11.39 -13.53
CA SER A 266 10.31 -10.71 -12.95
C SER A 266 11.05 -11.60 -11.93
N PHE A 267 10.29 -12.33 -11.09
CA PHE A 267 10.83 -13.32 -10.16
C PHE A 267 11.50 -14.50 -10.87
N ILE A 268 10.83 -15.16 -11.81
CA ILE A 268 11.38 -16.31 -12.55
C ILE A 268 12.68 -15.94 -13.26
N GLU A 269 12.73 -14.76 -13.89
CA GLU A 269 13.94 -14.23 -14.51
C GLU A 269 15.06 -13.95 -13.50
N SER A 270 14.72 -13.52 -12.28
CA SER A 270 15.74 -13.33 -11.23
C SER A 270 16.29 -14.67 -10.72
N GLU A 271 15.43 -15.68 -10.59
CA GLU A 271 15.79 -17.02 -10.14
C GLU A 271 16.66 -17.77 -11.16
N SER A 272 16.46 -17.53 -12.46
CA SER A 272 17.30 -18.12 -13.51
C SER A 272 18.73 -17.55 -13.52
N ILE A 273 18.93 -16.35 -12.96
CA ILE A 273 20.24 -15.72 -12.80
C ILE A 273 20.89 -16.15 -11.48
N LYS A 274 20.12 -16.13 -10.39
CA LYS A 274 20.57 -16.50 -9.05
C LYS A 274 19.43 -17.12 -8.26
N GLU A 275 19.52 -18.42 -8.03
CA GLU A 275 18.56 -19.16 -7.23
C GLU A 275 18.51 -18.63 -5.79
N SER A 276 17.31 -18.37 -5.28
CA SER A 276 17.11 -17.97 -3.89
C SER A 276 16.98 -19.18 -2.97
N ILE A 277 17.45 -19.01 -1.73
CA ILE A 277 17.17 -19.98 -0.67
C ILE A 277 15.68 -19.85 -0.33
N LYS A 278 14.96 -20.98 -0.36
CA LYS A 278 13.52 -21.07 -0.07
C LYS A 278 13.24 -22.07 1.04
N PHE A 279 12.09 -21.91 1.67
CA PHE A 279 11.48 -22.90 2.55
C PHE A 279 10.82 -23.99 1.71
N ASN A 280 10.85 -25.23 2.19
CA ASN A 280 10.14 -26.33 1.60
C ASN A 280 8.67 -26.33 2.08
N LEU A 281 7.74 -26.19 1.15
CA LEU A 281 6.30 -26.12 1.45
C LEU A 281 5.76 -27.33 2.21
N SER A 282 6.31 -28.53 1.95
CA SER A 282 5.84 -29.78 2.56
C SER A 282 6.37 -30.03 3.96
N THR A 283 7.45 -29.37 4.37
CA THR A 283 8.10 -29.59 5.68
C THR A 283 8.12 -28.33 6.53
N ASP A 284 8.46 -27.19 5.95
CA ASP A 284 8.84 -26.02 6.75
C ASP A 284 7.64 -25.19 7.20
N PHE A 285 6.52 -25.32 6.50
CA PHE A 285 5.23 -24.70 6.86
C PHE A 285 4.36 -25.61 7.74
N VAL A 286 4.80 -26.84 8.01
CA VAL A 286 4.07 -27.77 8.88
C VAL A 286 4.18 -27.29 10.31
N LEU A 287 3.02 -27.10 10.95
CA LEU A 287 2.94 -26.74 12.36
C LEU A 287 3.34 -27.95 13.24
N ASN A 288 4.32 -27.72 14.12
CA ASN A 288 4.74 -28.73 15.08
C ASN A 288 3.64 -28.95 16.14
N ILE A 289 3.24 -30.22 16.30
CA ILE A 289 2.21 -30.66 17.26
C ILE A 289 2.76 -31.66 18.28
N ASP A 290 4.07 -31.68 18.54
CA ASP A 290 4.72 -32.60 19.47
C ASP A 290 4.05 -32.59 20.85
N GLY A 291 4.03 -33.76 21.51
CA GLY A 291 3.35 -33.98 22.79
C GLY A 291 2.73 -35.37 22.85
N ASP A 292 2.08 -35.68 23.98
CA ASP A 292 1.28 -36.90 24.10
C ASP A 292 0.01 -36.85 23.21
N ASP A 293 -0.78 -37.93 23.19
CA ASP A 293 -1.97 -38.00 22.33
C ASP A 293 -3.01 -36.91 22.66
N ALA A 294 -3.15 -36.56 23.94
CA ALA A 294 -4.05 -35.50 24.37
C ALA A 294 -3.55 -34.13 23.89
N ASP A 295 -2.23 -33.90 24.00
CA ASP A 295 -1.56 -32.69 23.53
C ASP A 295 -1.74 -32.49 22.03
N GLN A 296 -1.51 -33.55 21.27
CA GLN A 296 -1.70 -33.55 19.83
C GLN A 296 -3.16 -33.27 19.45
N GLN A 297 -4.12 -33.83 20.19
CA GLN A 297 -5.54 -33.66 19.90
C GLN A 297 -6.00 -32.21 20.05
N TRP A 298 -5.74 -31.56 21.19
CA TRP A 298 -6.20 -30.18 21.40
C TRP A 298 -5.49 -29.20 20.45
N LYS A 299 -4.21 -29.43 20.14
CA LYS A 299 -3.47 -28.63 19.15
C LYS A 299 -4.10 -28.75 17.76
N LYS A 300 -4.48 -29.96 17.32
CA LYS A 300 -5.19 -30.17 16.05
C LYS A 300 -6.53 -29.44 16.01
N GLU A 301 -7.30 -29.51 17.09
CA GLU A 301 -8.58 -28.78 17.19
C GLU A 301 -8.39 -27.27 17.11
N LEU A 302 -7.37 -26.73 17.80
CA LEU A 302 -7.05 -25.30 17.76
C LEU A 302 -6.61 -24.85 16.35
N ILE A 303 -5.71 -25.60 15.71
CA ILE A 303 -5.30 -25.35 14.32
C ILE A 303 -6.52 -25.33 13.39
N SER A 304 -7.45 -26.28 13.56
CA SER A 304 -8.67 -26.34 12.75
C SER A 304 -9.53 -25.09 12.92
N LYS A 305 -9.65 -24.55 14.14
CA LYS A 305 -10.39 -23.29 14.39
C LYS A 305 -9.75 -22.11 13.67
N PHE A 306 -8.42 -21.98 13.73
CA PHE A 306 -7.69 -20.92 13.02
C PHE A 306 -7.83 -21.04 11.49
N LYS A 307 -7.70 -22.25 10.94
CA LYS A 307 -7.89 -22.50 9.50
C LYS A 307 -9.31 -22.15 9.05
N GLN A 308 -10.33 -22.51 9.84
CA GLN A 308 -11.71 -22.16 9.52
C GLN A 308 -11.92 -20.64 9.51
N LEU A 309 -11.37 -19.92 10.50
CA LEU A 309 -11.42 -18.45 10.53
C LEU A 309 -10.75 -17.80 9.31
N MET A 310 -9.63 -18.36 8.83
CA MET A 310 -8.98 -17.92 7.60
C MET A 310 -9.89 -18.11 6.39
N ILE A 311 -10.49 -19.30 6.23
CA ILE A 311 -11.40 -19.64 5.14
C ILE A 311 -12.61 -18.69 5.13
N ASP A 312 -13.25 -18.51 6.30
CA ASP A 312 -14.43 -17.66 6.47
C ASP A 312 -14.13 -16.19 6.12
N SER A 313 -12.87 -15.77 6.31
CA SER A 313 -12.39 -14.41 6.00
C SER A 313 -11.83 -14.26 4.58
N GLY A 314 -11.91 -15.30 3.73
CA GLY A 314 -11.44 -15.26 2.33
C GLY A 314 -9.95 -15.60 2.13
N VAL A 315 -9.26 -16.11 3.16
CA VAL A 315 -7.86 -16.54 3.11
C VAL A 315 -7.80 -18.07 2.97
N GLN A 316 -8.14 -18.58 1.79
CA GLN A 316 -8.20 -20.03 1.55
C GLN A 316 -6.82 -20.69 1.38
N ASP A 317 -5.90 -20.02 0.70
CA ASP A 317 -4.58 -20.56 0.32
C ASP A 317 -3.44 -20.03 1.22
N GLY A 318 -3.79 -19.48 2.40
CA GLY A 318 -2.81 -18.98 3.36
C GLY A 318 -2.24 -20.09 4.24
N HIS A 319 -1.05 -19.85 4.79
CA HIS A 319 -0.38 -20.79 5.70
C HIS A 319 -0.27 -20.18 7.10
N LEU A 320 -0.66 -20.95 8.11
CA LEU A 320 -0.40 -20.60 9.52
C LEU A 320 1.08 -20.81 9.82
N LEU A 321 1.69 -19.84 10.49
CA LEU A 321 3.10 -19.87 10.87
C LEU A 321 3.28 -20.08 12.37
N MET A 322 2.40 -19.49 13.17
CA MET A 322 2.46 -19.50 14.63
C MET A 322 1.06 -19.38 15.23
N ILE A 323 0.83 -20.09 16.34
CA ILE A 323 -0.27 -19.88 17.28
C ILE A 323 0.34 -19.86 18.68
N LYS A 324 0.14 -18.78 19.44
CA LYS A 324 0.58 -18.63 20.83
C LYS A 324 -0.50 -18.03 21.70
N SER A 325 -0.54 -18.42 22.96
CA SER A 325 -1.46 -17.81 23.92
C SER A 325 -1.06 -16.36 24.22
N SER A 326 -2.05 -15.53 24.55
CA SER A 326 -1.90 -14.11 24.79
C SER A 326 -2.63 -13.72 26.08
N GLY A 327 -2.31 -12.53 26.60
CA GLY A 327 -3.11 -11.89 27.64
C GLY A 327 -2.72 -12.33 29.04
N SER A 328 -3.70 -12.39 29.95
CA SER A 328 -3.45 -12.48 31.40
C SER A 328 -2.81 -13.78 31.87
N HIS A 329 -2.91 -14.87 31.10
CA HIS A 329 -2.31 -16.17 31.42
C HIS A 329 -0.78 -16.17 31.34
N LEU A 330 -0.18 -15.25 30.56
CA LEU A 330 1.27 -15.12 30.44
C LEU A 330 1.97 -14.66 31.73
N HIS A 331 1.21 -14.10 32.66
CA HIS A 331 1.74 -13.46 33.89
C HIS A 331 1.63 -14.37 35.12
N GLY A 332 1.30 -15.66 34.93
CA GLY A 332 1.11 -16.61 36.03
C GLY A 332 -0.10 -16.29 36.92
N LEU A 333 -1.05 -15.49 36.43
CA LEU A 333 -2.21 -15.00 37.18
C LEU A 333 -3.41 -15.97 37.06
N ASN A 334 -3.19 -17.28 37.14
CA ASN A 334 -4.26 -18.26 37.11
C ASN A 334 -4.97 -18.30 38.47
N ASN A 335 -6.29 -18.25 38.49
CA ASN A 335 -7.05 -18.69 39.66
C ASN A 335 -7.08 -20.22 39.61
N ASP A 336 -6.51 -20.90 40.61
CA ASP A 336 -6.48 -22.36 40.73
C ASP A 336 -7.87 -23.02 40.88
N ASN A 337 -8.94 -22.23 40.81
CA ASN A 337 -10.32 -22.69 40.91
C ASN A 337 -11.12 -22.29 39.65
N LYS A 338 -11.24 -23.21 38.68
CA LYS A 338 -12.52 -23.82 38.25
C LYS A 338 -12.45 -24.50 36.89
N ASN A 339 -13.04 -25.69 36.89
CA ASN A 339 -13.78 -26.31 35.78
C ASN A 339 -14.80 -25.33 35.16
N SER A 340 -14.39 -24.52 34.20
CA SER A 340 -15.33 -23.94 33.24
C SER A 340 -14.84 -24.22 31.81
N ASN A 341 -15.63 -25.00 31.09
CA ASN A 341 -15.55 -25.19 29.63
C ASN A 341 -15.85 -23.88 28.85
N SER A 342 -15.51 -22.70 29.39
CA SER A 342 -15.86 -21.38 28.87
C SER A 342 -14.69 -20.42 28.64
N SER A 343 -13.43 -20.81 28.84
CA SER A 343 -12.29 -19.99 28.41
C SER A 343 -11.83 -20.43 27.02
N ILE A 344 -12.47 -19.90 25.99
CA ILE A 344 -11.75 -19.72 24.71
C ILE A 344 -10.64 -18.72 25.03
N ASN A 345 -9.45 -19.24 25.34
CA ASN A 345 -8.29 -18.45 25.73
C ASN A 345 -7.99 -17.38 24.65
N ASP A 346 -7.41 -16.26 25.06
CA ASP A 346 -6.91 -15.26 24.11
C ASP A 346 -5.74 -15.88 23.34
N TRP A 347 -5.90 -16.10 22.03
CA TRP A 347 -4.84 -16.65 21.18
C TRP A 347 -4.47 -15.64 20.11
N ILE A 348 -3.18 -15.55 19.83
CA ILE A 348 -2.65 -14.83 18.68
C ILE A 348 -2.14 -15.88 17.69
N GLY A 349 -2.62 -15.79 16.46
CA GLY A 349 -2.05 -16.51 15.33
C GLY A 349 -1.38 -15.56 14.35
N VAL A 350 -0.39 -16.07 13.64
CA VAL A 350 0.26 -15.40 12.52
C VAL A 350 0.14 -16.29 11.30
N TYR A 351 -0.27 -15.70 10.18
CA TYR A 351 -0.37 -16.40 8.91
C TYR A 351 0.32 -15.62 7.79
N VAL A 352 0.66 -16.31 6.71
CA VAL A 352 1.12 -15.70 5.47
C VAL A 352 0.14 -16.00 4.35
N SER A 353 -0.26 -14.96 3.65
CA SER A 353 -1.10 -15.03 2.45
C SER A 353 -0.36 -15.68 1.30
N ASP A 354 -1.10 -16.33 0.39
CA ASP A 354 -0.58 -16.66 -0.95
C ASP A 354 0.09 -15.44 -1.59
N THR A 355 1.31 -15.63 -2.11
CA THR A 355 2.12 -14.51 -2.58
C THR A 355 1.53 -13.89 -3.85
N LYS A 356 0.93 -14.67 -4.76
CA LYS A 356 0.28 -14.10 -5.95
C LYS A 356 -0.88 -13.18 -5.57
N LYS A 357 -1.67 -13.57 -4.56
CA LYS A 357 -2.70 -12.68 -4.01
C LYS A 357 -2.10 -11.45 -3.30
N TYR A 358 -0.96 -11.56 -2.61
CA TYR A 358 -0.25 -10.42 -2.04
C TYR A 358 0.23 -9.43 -3.12
N LEU A 359 0.71 -9.94 -4.25
CA LEU A 359 1.16 -9.14 -5.41
C LEU A 359 0.02 -8.50 -6.20
N SER A 360 -1.22 -8.89 -5.93
CA SER A 360 -2.43 -8.46 -6.64
C SER A 360 -2.92 -7.07 -6.22
N LEU A 361 -3.89 -6.54 -6.97
CA LEU A 361 -4.59 -5.29 -6.63
C LEU A 361 -5.65 -5.50 -5.54
N TYR A 362 -5.97 -6.74 -5.18
CA TYR A 362 -6.91 -7.08 -4.13
C TYR A 362 -6.21 -7.16 -2.77
N THR A 363 -6.76 -6.49 -1.76
CA THR A 363 -6.24 -6.57 -0.38
C THR A 363 -6.74 -7.83 0.30
N GLN A 364 -5.81 -8.56 0.91
CA GLN A 364 -6.17 -9.57 1.89
C GLN A 364 -6.37 -8.94 3.28
N PRO A 365 -7.20 -9.55 4.15
CA PRO A 365 -7.40 -9.07 5.51
C PRO A 365 -6.10 -9.07 6.31
N SER A 366 -5.50 -7.92 6.60
CA SER A 366 -4.27 -7.89 7.40
C SER A 366 -4.48 -8.39 8.84
N ARG A 367 -5.72 -8.35 9.32
CA ARG A 367 -6.16 -8.83 10.63
C ARG A 367 -7.52 -9.51 10.51
N ILE A 368 -7.68 -10.64 11.21
CA ILE A 368 -8.91 -11.42 11.33
C ILE A 368 -9.17 -11.64 12.81
N ASP A 369 -10.36 -11.26 13.28
CA ASP A 369 -10.78 -11.47 14.66
C ASP A 369 -12.07 -12.28 14.67
N SER A 370 -12.26 -13.15 15.67
CA SER A 370 -13.45 -14.01 15.79
C SER A 370 -14.78 -13.25 15.91
N ILE A 371 -14.76 -11.95 16.21
CA ILE A 371 -15.94 -11.09 16.37
C ILE A 371 -16.38 -10.46 15.04
N ASN A 372 -15.42 -10.16 14.15
CA ASN A 372 -15.64 -9.36 12.94
C ASN A 372 -15.41 -10.16 11.63
N SER A 373 -15.17 -11.46 11.72
CA SER A 373 -14.71 -12.37 10.66
C SER A 373 -15.66 -12.59 9.47
N LYS A 374 -16.77 -11.85 9.34
CA LYS A 374 -17.78 -12.05 8.29
C LYS A 374 -17.66 -11.11 7.09
N THR A 375 -16.75 -10.14 7.11
CA THR A 375 -16.65 -9.15 6.01
C THR A 375 -15.58 -9.57 5.00
N ILE A 376 -16.01 -10.27 3.95
CA ILE A 376 -15.14 -10.57 2.79
C ILE A 376 -14.90 -9.26 2.02
N ILE A 377 -13.65 -8.80 1.97
CA ILE A 377 -13.27 -7.65 1.17
C ILE A 377 -13.37 -8.04 -0.31
N LYS A 378 -14.41 -7.55 -1.00
CA LYS A 378 -14.61 -7.81 -2.43
C LYS A 378 -14.02 -6.73 -3.35
N LYS A 379 -13.72 -5.55 -2.81
CA LYS A 379 -13.19 -4.40 -3.57
C LYS A 379 -11.67 -4.39 -3.57
N SER A 380 -11.07 -4.06 -4.70
CA SER A 380 -9.62 -3.85 -4.81
C SER A 380 -9.16 -2.54 -4.20
N LYS A 381 -7.83 -2.41 -4.01
CA LYS A 381 -7.17 -1.18 -3.54
C LYS A 381 -7.51 0.06 -4.37
N ILE A 382 -7.82 -0.14 -5.65
CA ILE A 382 -8.00 0.94 -6.63
C ILE A 382 -9.48 1.29 -6.85
N GLU A 383 -10.41 0.42 -6.45
CA GLU A 383 -11.86 0.69 -6.45
C GLU A 383 -12.34 1.47 -5.22
N ILE A 384 -11.59 1.38 -4.12
CA ILE A 384 -11.90 2.08 -2.88
C ILE A 384 -11.56 3.56 -3.07
N ASN A 385 -12.57 4.39 -3.28
CA ASN A 385 -12.41 5.84 -3.26
C ASN A 385 -11.94 6.28 -1.86
N GLY A 386 -11.05 7.28 -1.77
CA GLY A 386 -10.51 7.78 -0.49
C GLY A 386 -11.53 8.31 0.53
N ASN A 387 -12.83 8.27 0.20
CA ASN A 387 -13.96 8.62 1.05
C ASN A 387 -14.69 7.40 1.66
N GLU A 388 -14.40 6.17 1.23
CA GLU A 388 -14.83 5.00 1.99
C GLU A 388 -14.00 4.96 3.27
N PRO A 389 -14.62 4.73 4.45
CA PRO A 389 -13.89 4.68 5.69
C PRO A 389 -12.80 3.63 5.53
N LYS A 390 -11.53 4.06 5.58
CA LYS A 390 -10.42 3.15 5.88
C LYS A 390 -10.92 2.32 7.04
N SER A 391 -11.07 1.01 6.84
CA SER A 391 -11.54 0.06 7.85
C SER A 391 -10.99 0.53 9.18
N GLU A 392 -11.89 0.93 10.08
CA GLU A 392 -11.56 1.69 11.27
C GLU A 392 -10.26 1.16 11.86
N SER A 393 -9.33 2.06 12.18
CA SER A 393 -8.23 1.78 13.09
C SER A 393 -8.84 1.43 14.45
N THR A 394 -9.52 0.29 14.53
CA THR A 394 -9.89 -0.36 15.76
C THR A 394 -8.57 -0.54 16.48
N SER A 395 -8.41 0.22 17.56
CA SER A 395 -7.20 0.21 18.36
C SER A 395 -6.74 -1.23 18.51
N VAL A 396 -5.50 -1.53 18.09
CA VAL A 396 -4.88 -2.87 18.09
C VAL A 396 -4.78 -3.46 19.51
N THR A 397 -5.25 -2.72 20.51
CA THR A 397 -4.88 -2.88 21.89
C THR A 397 -5.73 -3.90 22.64
N TYR A 398 -7.04 -4.04 22.37
CA TYR A 398 -7.90 -4.92 23.17
C TYR A 398 -9.05 -5.56 22.37
N VAL A 399 -8.81 -6.78 21.89
CA VAL A 399 -9.87 -7.73 21.50
C VAL A 399 -9.64 -9.02 22.29
N ASN A 400 -10.72 -9.61 22.81
CA ASN A 400 -10.68 -10.91 23.48
C ASN A 400 -10.94 -12.02 22.46
N GLY A 401 -10.41 -13.21 22.73
CA GLY A 401 -10.55 -14.39 21.88
C GLY A 401 -9.42 -14.53 20.86
N ILE A 402 -9.75 -15.18 19.74
CA ILE A 402 -8.79 -15.51 18.69
C ILE A 402 -8.57 -14.29 17.79
N GLN A 403 -7.31 -13.88 17.69
CA GLN A 403 -6.83 -12.86 16.76
C GLN A 403 -5.80 -13.48 15.82
N LEU A 404 -5.88 -13.14 14.54
CA LEU A 404 -5.03 -13.67 13.51
C LEU A 404 -4.50 -12.53 12.64
N PHE A 405 -3.19 -12.47 12.46
CA PHE A 405 -2.52 -11.38 11.75
C PHE A 405 -1.75 -11.89 10.54
N GLU A 406 -1.83 -11.17 9.42
CA GLU A 406 -0.93 -11.40 8.30
C GLU A 406 0.50 -11.04 8.75
N VAL A 407 1.47 -11.84 8.34
CA VAL A 407 2.86 -11.79 8.84
C VAL A 407 3.49 -10.41 8.69
N GLY A 408 3.24 -9.68 7.60
CA GLY A 408 3.73 -8.32 7.41
C GLY A 408 3.16 -7.34 8.43
N LEU A 409 1.87 -7.44 8.77
CA LEU A 409 1.28 -6.63 9.85
C LEU A 409 1.85 -7.02 11.21
N PHE A 410 1.99 -8.32 11.50
CA PHE A 410 2.52 -8.78 12.78
C PHE A 410 3.97 -8.33 12.99
N LEU A 411 4.82 -8.43 11.97
CA LEU A 411 6.20 -7.90 12.02
C LEU A 411 6.22 -6.39 12.26
N THR A 412 5.33 -5.64 11.61
CA THR A 412 5.16 -4.19 11.85
C THR A 412 4.78 -3.91 13.32
N MET A 413 3.91 -4.75 13.91
CA MET A 413 3.53 -4.63 15.32
C MET A 413 4.73 -4.88 16.26
N LEU A 414 5.58 -5.87 15.95
CA LEU A 414 6.83 -6.11 16.69
C LEU A 414 7.79 -4.92 16.58
N GLU A 415 7.98 -4.39 15.36
CA GLU A 415 8.85 -3.22 15.07
C GLU A 415 8.41 -1.97 15.86
N GLN A 416 7.10 -1.76 15.98
CA GLN A 416 6.50 -0.64 16.70
C GLN A 416 6.46 -0.83 18.23
N GLY A 417 6.91 -1.97 18.76
CA GLY A 417 6.87 -2.24 20.19
C GLY A 417 5.46 -2.57 20.72
N ASN A 418 4.59 -3.15 19.90
CA ASN A 418 3.26 -3.54 20.35
C ASN A 418 3.38 -4.62 21.45
N HIS A 419 2.89 -4.29 22.64
CA HIS A 419 3.08 -5.16 23.80
C HIS A 419 2.43 -6.54 23.64
N ARG A 420 1.24 -6.66 23.01
CA ARG A 420 0.59 -7.97 22.85
C ARG A 420 1.36 -8.86 21.88
N ALA A 421 1.88 -8.29 20.80
CA ALA A 421 2.71 -9.02 19.84
C ALA A 421 4.02 -9.52 20.46
N ILE A 422 4.65 -8.71 21.30
CA ILE A 422 5.92 -9.06 21.94
C ILE A 422 5.72 -10.02 23.11
N GLU A 423 4.76 -9.75 24.01
CA GLU A 423 4.48 -10.62 25.15
C GLU A 423 4.09 -12.03 24.72
N CYS A 424 3.36 -12.20 23.60
CA CYS A 424 2.97 -13.53 23.15
C CYS A 424 4.17 -14.38 22.71
N LEU A 425 5.29 -13.77 22.30
CA LEU A 425 6.50 -14.52 21.93
C LEU A 425 7.09 -15.29 23.13
N GLU A 426 6.88 -14.79 24.36
CA GLU A 426 7.30 -15.42 25.61
C GLU A 426 6.37 -16.56 26.08
N SER A 427 5.26 -16.81 25.38
CA SER A 427 4.35 -17.89 25.74
C SER A 427 5.03 -19.26 25.64
N LYS A 428 4.87 -20.07 26.69
CA LYS A 428 5.30 -21.48 26.72
C LYS A 428 4.42 -22.37 25.84
N GLU A 429 3.14 -22.02 25.72
CA GLU A 429 2.20 -22.76 24.87
C GLU A 429 2.29 -22.22 23.45
N SER A 430 2.99 -22.97 22.59
CA SER A 430 3.18 -22.59 21.19
C SER A 430 2.90 -23.75 20.23
N ILE A 431 2.39 -23.37 19.06
CA ILE A 431 2.30 -24.21 17.87
C ILE A 431 2.98 -23.42 16.75
N GLU A 432 4.13 -23.87 16.29
CA GLU A 432 5.00 -23.10 15.40
C GLU A 432 5.49 -23.94 14.23
N SER A 433 5.56 -23.32 13.07
CA SER A 433 6.21 -23.89 11.87
C SER A 433 7.73 -23.78 11.95
N VAL A 434 8.45 -24.59 11.17
CA VAL A 434 9.92 -24.47 11.06
C VAL A 434 10.31 -23.11 10.48
N ALA A 435 9.57 -22.62 9.49
CA ALA A 435 9.78 -21.30 8.90
C ALA A 435 9.71 -20.18 9.95
N TRP A 436 8.74 -20.26 10.87
CA TRP A 436 8.63 -19.33 11.99
C TRP A 436 9.77 -19.47 13.00
N LYS A 437 10.15 -20.71 13.35
CA LYS A 437 11.27 -20.96 14.26
C LYS A 437 12.59 -20.39 13.73
N GLU A 438 12.81 -20.40 12.41
CA GLU A 438 13.97 -19.73 11.80
C GLU A 438 14.00 -18.23 12.13
N LEU A 439 12.86 -17.52 12.05
CA LEU A 439 12.78 -16.10 12.40
C LEU A 439 13.12 -15.86 13.87
N ILE A 440 12.47 -16.58 14.78
CA ILE A 440 12.61 -16.38 16.23
C ILE A 440 13.99 -16.83 16.73
N SER A 441 14.68 -17.73 16.01
CA SER A 441 16.06 -18.10 16.30
C SER A 441 17.09 -17.00 16.00
N ARG A 442 16.67 -15.93 15.29
CA ARG A 442 17.53 -14.76 15.07
C ARG A 442 17.61 -13.96 16.36
N ASP A 443 18.81 -13.46 16.68
CA ASP A 443 19.07 -12.61 17.85
C ASP A 443 18.48 -11.20 17.66
N ILE A 444 17.15 -11.10 17.63
CA ILE A 444 16.39 -9.85 17.46
C ILE A 444 15.84 -9.43 18.82
N ASN A 445 16.33 -8.32 19.34
CA ASN A 445 15.85 -7.77 20.61
C ASN A 445 14.60 -6.91 20.42
N TYR A 446 13.44 -7.46 20.75
CA TYR A 446 12.16 -6.72 20.76
C TYR A 446 11.91 -5.91 22.03
N SER A 447 12.72 -6.08 23.09
CA SER A 447 12.65 -5.33 24.35
C SER A 447 13.23 -3.92 24.20
N SER A 448 12.69 -3.18 23.23
CA SER A 448 13.15 -1.86 22.83
C SER A 448 12.50 -0.73 23.62
N LEU A 449 13.05 0.48 23.52
CA LEU A 449 12.41 1.68 24.04
C LEU A 449 10.98 1.88 23.50
N ASN A 450 10.70 1.42 22.27
CA ASN A 450 9.37 1.51 21.68
C ASN A 450 8.35 0.71 22.50
N LEU A 451 8.73 -0.50 22.96
CA LEU A 451 7.89 -1.32 23.83
C LEU A 451 7.63 -0.64 25.18
N ILE A 452 8.68 -0.08 25.81
CA ILE A 452 8.56 0.63 27.10
C ILE A 452 7.60 1.82 26.96
N VAL A 453 7.77 2.63 25.92
CA VAL A 453 6.89 3.78 25.65
C VAL A 453 5.46 3.32 25.35
N HIS A 454 5.30 2.21 24.62
CA HIS A 454 3.98 1.66 24.32
C HIS A 454 3.27 1.17 25.59
N TYR A 455 3.96 0.45 26.48
CA TYR A 455 3.45 0.07 27.80
C TYR A 455 2.95 1.29 28.59
N TRP A 456 3.82 2.30 28.73
CA TRP A 456 3.52 3.53 29.45
C TRP A 456 2.30 4.27 28.87
N GLY A 457 2.26 4.44 27.54
CA GLY A 457 1.18 5.16 26.87
C GLY A 457 -0.18 4.47 27.00
N VAL A 458 -0.21 3.13 26.87
CA VAL A 458 -1.46 2.36 27.05
C VAL A 458 -1.89 2.37 28.52
N ALA A 459 -0.95 2.26 29.47
CA ALA A 459 -1.24 2.37 30.90
C ALA A 459 -1.85 3.74 31.26
N GLN A 460 -1.26 4.83 30.74
CA GLN A 460 -1.76 6.19 30.92
C GLN A 460 -3.18 6.38 30.33
N GLY A 461 -3.47 5.78 29.18
CA GLY A 461 -4.81 5.80 28.61
C GLY A 461 -5.84 5.06 29.47
N ASN A 462 -5.48 3.88 29.97
CA ASN A 462 -6.36 3.06 30.81
C ASN A 462 -6.63 3.71 32.18
N ILE A 463 -5.61 4.28 32.83
CA ILE A 463 -5.80 4.98 34.11
C ILE A 463 -6.71 6.22 33.93
N GLY A 464 -6.58 6.93 32.81
CA GLY A 464 -7.43 8.07 32.47
C GLY A 464 -8.90 7.68 32.36
N LYS A 465 -9.20 6.52 31.74
CA LYS A 465 -10.55 5.97 31.64
C LYS A 465 -11.07 5.44 32.99
N ALA A 466 -10.20 4.81 33.79
CA ALA A 466 -10.57 4.27 35.11
C ALA A 466 -11.02 5.35 36.11
N LYS A 467 -10.69 6.63 35.85
CA LYS A 467 -11.16 7.79 36.63
C LYS A 467 -12.65 8.07 36.45
N ASP A 468 -13.25 7.69 35.32
CA ASP A 468 -14.64 8.04 35.01
C ASP A 468 -15.61 7.34 35.96
N THR A 469 -16.20 8.11 36.87
CA THR A 469 -17.15 7.62 37.88
C THR A 469 -18.49 7.19 37.29
N LYS A 470 -18.74 7.48 35.99
CA LYS A 470 -19.91 6.97 35.28
C LYS A 470 -19.79 5.49 34.92
N LEU A 471 -18.57 4.95 34.88
CA LEU A 471 -18.34 3.53 34.63
C LEU A 471 -18.56 2.71 35.92
N PRO A 472 -19.19 1.52 35.82
CA PRO A 472 -19.27 0.58 36.95
C PRO A 472 -17.89 0.28 37.53
N LEU A 473 -17.80 0.12 38.86
CA LEU A 473 -16.52 -0.11 39.55
C LEU A 473 -15.80 -1.35 39.01
N ILE A 474 -16.52 -2.43 38.73
CA ILE A 474 -15.95 -3.63 38.09
C ILE A 474 -15.30 -3.37 36.71
N GLN A 475 -15.81 -2.41 35.93
CA GLN A 475 -15.19 -2.03 34.65
C GLN A 475 -13.95 -1.16 34.87
N ARG A 476 -14.02 -0.24 35.85
CA ARG A 476 -12.88 0.58 36.27
C ARG A 476 -11.75 -0.29 36.85
N GLN A 477 -12.09 -1.32 37.61
CA GLN A 477 -11.17 -2.34 38.15
C GLN A 477 -10.42 -3.06 37.02
N LYS A 478 -11.12 -3.49 35.95
CA LYS A 478 -10.46 -4.07 34.76
C LYS A 478 -9.50 -3.11 34.08
N LEU A 479 -9.89 -1.84 33.93
CA LEU A 479 -9.01 -0.80 33.38
C LEU A 479 -7.76 -0.58 34.25
N LEU A 480 -7.94 -0.55 35.58
CA LEU A 480 -6.86 -0.43 36.55
C LEU A 480 -5.91 -1.63 36.52
N TYR A 481 -6.45 -2.85 36.44
CA TYR A 481 -5.67 -4.08 36.24
C TYR A 481 -4.74 -3.98 35.04
N HIS A 482 -5.28 -3.58 33.88
CA HIS A 482 -4.47 -3.44 32.67
C HIS A 482 -3.45 -2.30 32.81
N ALA A 483 -3.81 -1.17 33.40
CA ALA A 483 -2.89 -0.07 33.63
C ALA A 483 -1.71 -0.47 34.53
N LEU A 484 -1.99 -1.11 35.67
CA LEU A 484 -0.98 -1.54 36.63
C LEU A 484 -0.03 -2.58 36.02
N ARG A 485 -0.57 -3.61 35.35
CA ARG A 485 0.25 -4.65 34.70
C ARG A 485 1.23 -4.07 33.69
N LEU A 486 0.75 -3.20 32.79
CA LEU A 486 1.56 -2.61 31.74
C LEU A 486 2.63 -1.69 32.31
N ILE A 487 2.29 -0.87 33.32
CA ILE A 487 3.27 0.07 33.88
C ILE A 487 4.36 -0.64 34.70
N LEU A 488 4.03 -1.73 35.38
CA LEU A 488 5.02 -2.56 36.06
C LEU A 488 6.01 -3.19 35.07
N ASN A 489 5.53 -3.71 33.93
CA ASN A 489 6.40 -4.19 32.85
C ASN A 489 7.28 -3.07 32.27
N SER A 490 6.73 -1.87 32.07
CA SER A 490 7.49 -0.70 31.64
C SER A 490 8.62 -0.36 32.63
N LYS A 491 8.33 -0.40 33.93
CA LYS A 491 9.30 -0.13 35.00
C LYS A 491 10.39 -1.20 35.03
N ASN A 492 10.02 -2.47 34.96
CA ASN A 492 10.96 -3.59 34.96
C ASN A 492 11.94 -3.52 33.79
N LEU A 493 11.46 -3.23 32.58
CA LEU A 493 12.33 -3.07 31.41
C LEU A 493 13.29 -1.89 31.53
N LEU A 494 12.87 -0.77 32.15
CA LEU A 494 13.77 0.35 32.45
C LEU A 494 14.86 -0.02 33.46
N GLU A 495 14.54 -0.90 34.40
CA GLU A 495 15.47 -1.45 35.39
C GLU A 495 16.30 -2.64 34.83
N SER A 496 16.21 -2.92 33.53
CA SER A 496 16.90 -4.03 32.84
C SER A 496 16.55 -5.42 33.37
N LYS A 497 15.35 -5.60 33.93
CA LYS A 497 14.80 -6.91 34.31
C LYS A 497 14.19 -7.62 33.09
N LYS A 498 13.96 -8.93 33.21
CA LYS A 498 13.33 -9.70 32.14
C LYS A 498 11.88 -9.30 31.96
N LEU A 499 11.39 -9.45 30.73
CA LEU A 499 9.99 -9.28 30.39
C LEU A 499 9.14 -10.27 31.20
N LEU A 500 7.93 -9.86 31.63
CA LEU A 500 6.97 -10.68 32.39
C LEU A 500 7.42 -11.12 33.80
N GLU A 501 8.55 -10.60 34.31
CA GLU A 501 9.04 -10.96 35.65
C GLU A 501 8.43 -10.05 36.73
N LEU A 502 7.33 -10.50 37.34
CA LEU A 502 6.66 -9.81 38.45
C LEU A 502 7.11 -10.37 39.80
N ASN A 503 7.33 -9.50 40.78
CA ASN A 503 7.54 -9.93 42.17
C ASN A 503 6.20 -10.37 42.81
N GLU A 504 6.27 -11.08 43.94
CA GLU A 504 5.07 -11.63 44.60
C GLU A 504 4.08 -10.55 45.06
N GLN A 505 4.56 -9.41 45.56
CA GLN A 505 3.69 -8.31 45.99
C GLN A 505 2.88 -7.73 44.82
N ASP A 506 3.51 -7.57 43.65
CA ASP A 506 2.85 -7.07 42.45
C ASP A 506 1.87 -8.09 41.87
N LYS A 507 2.19 -9.39 41.97
CA LYS A 507 1.25 -10.47 41.58
C LYS A 507 0.01 -10.46 42.46
N GLU A 508 0.13 -10.34 43.78
CA GLU A 508 -1.00 -10.27 44.70
C GLU A 508 -1.94 -9.11 44.37
N LYS A 509 -1.40 -7.92 44.10
CA LYS A 509 -2.18 -6.75 43.66
C LYS A 509 -2.94 -7.01 42.35
N LEU A 510 -2.29 -7.66 41.39
CA LEU A 510 -2.90 -7.99 40.11
C LEU A 510 -3.96 -9.08 40.23
N LEU A 511 -3.77 -10.07 41.11
CA LEU A 511 -4.76 -11.10 41.41
C LEU A 511 -6.01 -10.51 42.07
N LEU A 512 -5.81 -9.60 43.04
CA LEU A 512 -6.90 -8.86 43.67
C LEU A 512 -7.75 -8.12 42.62
N LEU A 513 -7.11 -7.36 41.72
CA LEU A 513 -7.80 -6.63 40.65
C LEU A 513 -8.43 -7.55 39.59
N LYS A 514 -7.88 -8.75 39.37
CA LYS A 514 -8.40 -9.73 38.39
C LYS A 514 -9.61 -10.51 38.90
N SER A 515 -9.81 -10.58 40.22
CA SER A 515 -10.91 -11.32 40.84
C SER A 515 -12.27 -10.95 40.23
N SER A 516 -13.19 -11.92 40.19
CA SER A 516 -14.56 -11.70 39.72
C SER A 516 -15.37 -10.81 40.66
N ASP A 517 -14.90 -10.69 41.90
CA ASP A 517 -15.54 -9.94 42.95
C ASP A 517 -15.14 -8.47 42.84
N GLU A 518 -16.11 -7.59 43.06
CA GLU A 518 -15.87 -6.15 43.04
C GLU A 518 -15.08 -5.77 44.29
N ILE A 519 -13.90 -5.17 44.10
CA ILE A 519 -13.11 -4.65 45.22
C ILE A 519 -13.83 -3.46 45.84
N ASP A 520 -13.59 -3.19 47.12
CA ASP A 520 -14.14 -2.00 47.74
C ASP A 520 -13.50 -0.71 47.16
N ILE A 521 -14.22 0.39 47.30
CA ILE A 521 -13.83 1.67 46.70
C ILE A 521 -12.54 2.23 47.31
N GLU A 522 -12.23 1.89 48.55
CA GLU A 522 -11.03 2.36 49.27
C GLU A 522 -9.79 1.67 48.71
N GLN A 523 -9.84 0.33 48.60
CA GLN A 523 -8.83 -0.49 47.93
C GLN A 523 -8.61 -0.05 46.48
N PHE A 524 -9.70 0.20 45.74
CA PHE A 524 -9.60 0.72 44.37
C PHE A 524 -8.84 2.04 44.33
N ASN A 525 -9.21 3.00 45.18
CA ASN A 525 -8.59 4.33 45.20
C ASN A 525 -7.11 4.27 45.60
N GLN A 526 -6.74 3.38 46.54
CA GLN A 526 -5.36 3.14 46.93
C GLN A 526 -4.52 2.65 45.74
N LEU A 527 -4.94 1.56 45.09
CA LEU A 527 -4.24 0.99 43.93
C LEU A 527 -4.23 1.94 42.73
N TYR A 528 -5.30 2.70 42.54
CA TYR A 528 -5.39 3.73 41.50
C TYR A 528 -4.34 4.82 41.70
N ASN A 529 -4.20 5.35 42.93
CA ASN A 529 -3.22 6.38 43.24
C ASN A 529 -1.79 5.85 43.11
N GLU A 530 -1.52 4.64 43.63
CA GLU A 530 -0.23 3.98 43.47
C GLU A 530 0.13 3.81 41.98
N THR A 531 -0.79 3.27 41.17
CA THR A 531 -0.59 3.08 39.73
C THR A 531 -0.28 4.41 39.03
N LYS A 532 -0.99 5.49 39.40
CA LYS A 532 -0.79 6.83 38.86
C LYS A 532 0.59 7.40 39.22
N GLU A 533 1.07 7.15 40.44
CA GLU A 533 2.40 7.54 40.88
C GLU A 533 3.48 6.81 40.06
N ILE A 534 3.35 5.49 39.87
CA ILE A 534 4.28 4.70 39.05
C ILE A 534 4.30 5.23 37.61
N ILE A 535 3.13 5.51 37.01
CA ILE A 535 3.03 6.10 35.66
C ILE A 535 3.80 7.42 35.57
N THR A 536 3.70 8.26 36.62
CA THR A 536 4.38 9.56 36.68
C THR A 536 5.89 9.38 36.79
N VAL A 537 6.36 8.46 37.64
CA VAL A 537 7.79 8.15 37.81
C VAL A 537 8.39 7.63 36.51
N VAL A 538 7.76 6.64 35.89
CA VAL A 538 8.21 6.07 34.60
C VAL A 538 8.19 7.13 33.49
N GLY A 539 7.15 7.98 33.44
CA GLY A 539 7.08 9.09 32.48
C GLY A 539 8.23 10.08 32.63
N ASN A 540 8.58 10.42 33.87
CA ASN A 540 9.72 11.29 34.20
C ASN A 540 11.07 10.64 33.88
N GLN A 541 11.20 9.32 34.01
CA GLN A 541 12.40 8.60 33.59
C GLN A 541 12.53 8.61 32.07
N LEU A 542 11.43 8.33 31.36
CA LEU A 542 11.38 8.34 29.89
C LEU A 542 11.70 9.72 29.30
N SER A 543 11.21 10.81 29.91
CA SER A 543 11.46 12.17 29.41
C SER A 543 12.90 12.63 29.56
N LYS A 544 13.65 12.04 30.51
CA LYS A 544 15.08 12.33 30.73
C LYS A 544 16.01 11.56 29.80
N ARG A 545 15.51 10.65 28.97
CA ARG A 545 16.35 9.87 28.06
C ARG A 545 16.55 10.58 26.73
N ASP A 546 17.81 10.75 26.34
CA ASP A 546 18.19 11.35 25.06
C ASP A 546 17.73 10.52 23.84
N ASP A 547 17.57 9.20 24.03
CA ASP A 547 17.11 8.26 23.01
C ASP A 547 15.58 8.22 22.83
N ASN A 548 14.80 8.95 23.64
CA ASN A 548 13.34 9.01 23.56
C ASN A 548 12.83 10.09 22.57
N SER A 549 13.49 10.21 21.41
CA SER A 549 13.06 11.11 20.34
C SER A 549 12.23 10.38 19.28
N SER A 550 11.32 11.08 18.60
CA SER A 550 10.55 10.53 17.47
C SER A 550 11.47 10.00 16.36
N LYS A 551 12.63 10.63 16.16
CA LYS A 551 13.66 10.20 15.20
C LYS A 551 14.26 8.86 15.60
N GLN A 552 14.64 8.69 16.87
CA GLN A 552 15.26 7.45 17.34
C GLN A 552 14.28 6.27 17.36
N LYS A 553 13.01 6.51 17.71
CA LYS A 553 11.95 5.48 17.64
C LYS A 553 11.79 4.94 16.22
N LYS A 554 11.74 5.84 15.22
CA LYS A 554 11.69 5.47 13.80
C LYS A 554 12.97 4.76 13.34
N GLN A 555 14.13 5.16 13.85
CA GLN A 555 15.38 4.47 13.54
C GLN A 555 15.38 3.03 14.08
N ASN A 556 14.90 2.82 15.32
CA ASN A 556 14.76 1.49 15.90
C ASN A 556 13.77 0.62 15.10
N GLU A 557 12.63 1.18 14.69
CA GLU A 557 11.67 0.49 13.79
C GLU A 557 12.35 0.07 12.48
N GLN A 558 13.13 0.95 11.85
CA GLN A 558 13.85 0.66 10.61
C GLN A 558 14.92 -0.41 10.78
N ASN A 559 15.64 -0.41 11.91
CA ASN A 559 16.64 -1.42 12.22
C ASN A 559 15.98 -2.80 12.38
N LEU A 560 14.90 -2.90 13.17
CA LEU A 560 14.13 -4.14 13.34
C LEU A 560 13.54 -4.64 12.01
N LYS A 561 12.99 -3.72 11.20
CA LYS A 561 12.49 -4.06 9.87
C LYS A 561 13.57 -4.65 8.97
N SER A 562 14.77 -4.09 9.03
CA SER A 562 15.92 -4.60 8.28
C SER A 562 16.28 -6.03 8.71
N SER A 563 16.21 -6.34 10.00
CA SER A 563 16.44 -7.70 10.52
C SER A 563 15.41 -8.74 10.07
N HIS A 564 14.16 -8.31 9.76
CA HIS A 564 13.11 -9.18 9.25
C HIS A 564 13.11 -9.35 7.74
N ASN A 565 13.57 -8.34 6.99
CA ASN A 565 13.38 -8.24 5.53
C ASN A 565 13.77 -9.51 4.77
N ASP A 566 15.00 -10.01 4.97
CA ASP A 566 15.49 -11.18 4.24
C ASP A 566 14.68 -12.44 4.53
N TRP A 567 14.22 -12.61 5.78
CA TRP A 567 13.35 -13.72 6.14
C TRP A 567 11.97 -13.59 5.48
N LEU A 568 11.38 -12.39 5.49
CA LEU A 568 10.07 -12.16 4.89
C LEU A 568 10.11 -12.33 3.37
N ILE A 569 11.18 -11.88 2.72
CA ILE A 569 11.43 -12.10 1.29
C ILE A 569 11.54 -13.59 1.01
N LYS A 570 12.40 -14.32 1.75
CA LYS A 570 12.53 -15.79 1.65
C LYS A 570 11.19 -16.49 1.82
N LEU A 571 10.42 -16.13 2.84
CA LEU A 571 9.10 -16.68 3.12
C LEU A 571 8.16 -16.53 1.93
N ARG A 572 8.03 -15.31 1.39
CA ARG A 572 7.11 -15.03 0.27
C ARG A 572 7.59 -15.60 -1.06
N LYS A 573 8.90 -15.64 -1.32
CA LYS A 573 9.48 -16.34 -2.48
C LYS A 573 9.23 -17.85 -2.47
N SER A 574 9.13 -18.45 -1.28
CA SER A 574 8.83 -19.88 -1.14
C SER A 574 7.40 -20.23 -1.53
N LEU A 575 6.54 -19.23 -1.66
CA LEU A 575 5.13 -19.32 -2.03
C LEU A 575 4.85 -18.78 -3.45
N LEU A 576 5.91 -18.50 -4.24
CA LEU A 576 5.85 -18.14 -5.67
C LEU A 576 6.33 -19.30 -6.53
#